data_AF-A0A8T7JVP4-F1
#
_entry.id   AF-A0A8T7JVP4-F1
#
_cell.length_a   1.000
_cell.length_b   1.000
_cell.length_c   1.000
_cell.angle_alpha   90.00
_cell.angle_beta   90.00
_cell.angle_gamma   90.00
#
_symmetry.space_group_name_H-M   'P 1'
#
loop_
_entity.id
_entity.type
_entity.pdbx_description
1 polymer ?
#
loop_
_entity_poly.entity_id
_entity_poly.type
_entity_poly.pdbx_seq_one_letter_code
_entity_poly.pdbx_strand_id
1 'polypeptide(L)'
;MLRLLLCALWAALLLAQPPAEDCPALVDAALAAVSAACDQPEANEACYGHIAVQAFDQEARALAEFAAPGDRVGIAEITTLETAALNPQAQQWGIALLALQANVPETMPGQFVTFVVFGEANLEIAPAEDAPMQAFRFTTGIGESRCQEAPRAGLLLRAPQNITVTFTINGIQVSVSSTVLLRAAATNALEASTLEGRAAITSGDVTEIAEAGFAVSAVEGAPPQPPQAFAVSEEPLPLDLLPVAAVAAGTSALEVIPAAADSVSVSGGAIMDVPANAPDWVRSQVTLASGQTFSVTARGQISVFSNCPEICTEGPVCATLCAAVVTGPSGSVPVGSFLTLDPTWDFPILEAPLGALIGRISDGEPFLVGAVGTFAAQRDGTLQFRVNENSGALGDETGAFSVEIVVYEQ
;
A
#
# COMPACT_ATOMS: atom_id res chain seq x y z
N MET A 1 11.42 16.70 77.30
CA MET A 1 10.63 17.08 76.10
C MET A 1 11.56 17.30 74.91
N LEU A 2 12.32 16.26 74.52
CA LEU A 2 13.31 16.34 73.42
C LEU A 2 13.17 15.07 72.58
N ARG A 3 12.02 14.94 71.93
CA ARG A 3 11.61 13.73 71.19
C ARG A 3 10.98 14.03 69.83
N LEU A 4 11.22 15.22 69.26
CA LEU A 4 10.40 15.71 68.13
C LEU A 4 11.16 16.48 67.03
N LEU A 5 12.49 16.43 66.95
CA LEU A 5 13.21 17.37 66.06
C LEU A 5 14.42 16.84 65.27
N LEU A 6 14.64 15.52 65.17
CA LEU A 6 15.70 15.01 64.29
C LEU A 6 15.16 14.11 63.17
N CYS A 7 15.36 14.59 61.95
CA CYS A 7 15.37 13.87 60.68
C CYS A 7 14.02 13.57 60.02
N ALA A 8 13.22 14.64 59.85
CA ALA A 8 12.44 14.85 58.62
C ALA A 8 13.37 15.10 57.40
N LEU A 9 14.26 14.14 57.13
CA LEU A 9 15.20 14.13 56.01
C LEU A 9 15.09 12.79 55.26
N TRP A 10 13.86 12.30 55.14
CA TRP A 10 13.46 11.55 53.95
C TRP A 10 13.06 12.59 52.90
N ALA A 11 14.06 13.24 52.31
CA ALA A 11 13.85 13.81 50.99
C ALA A 11 13.55 12.62 50.09
N ALA A 12 12.28 12.47 49.74
CA ALA A 12 11.87 11.60 48.67
C ALA A 12 12.74 11.96 47.46
N LEU A 13 13.71 11.12 47.11
CA LEU A 13 14.09 10.98 45.72
C LEU A 13 12.84 10.42 45.04
N LEU A 14 11.92 11.31 44.69
CA LEU A 14 11.16 11.10 43.47
C LEU A 14 12.23 10.99 42.39
N LEU A 15 12.51 9.78 41.95
CA LEU A 15 13.02 9.56 40.61
C LEU A 15 11.92 10.10 39.68
N ALA A 16 12.00 11.38 39.34
CA ALA A 16 11.36 11.86 38.13
C ALA A 16 12.02 11.08 36.99
N GLN A 17 11.37 10.02 36.53
CA GLN A 17 11.73 9.39 35.28
C GLN A 17 11.58 10.48 34.20
N PRO A 18 12.59 10.74 33.35
CA PRO A 18 12.43 11.70 32.27
C PRO A 18 11.21 11.24 31.46
N PRO A 19 10.27 12.14 31.17
CA PRO A 19 9.13 11.77 30.36
C PRO A 19 9.61 11.26 28.98
N ALA A 20 8.83 10.41 28.35
CA ALA A 20 9.05 9.94 26.98
C ALA A 20 8.84 11.08 25.94
N GLU A 21 9.27 12.31 26.26
CA GLU A 21 8.86 13.55 25.59
C GLU A 21 9.49 13.80 24.23
N ASP A 22 10.49 13.02 23.82
CA ASP A 22 11.18 13.26 22.55
C ASP A 22 10.86 12.23 21.47
N CYS A 23 9.81 11.41 21.60
CA CYS A 23 9.58 10.41 20.55
C CYS A 23 9.22 11.01 19.19
N PRO A 24 8.27 11.97 19.07
CA PRO A 24 8.01 12.64 17.81
C PRO A 24 9.30 13.26 17.21
N ALA A 25 10.08 13.94 18.05
CA ALA A 25 11.34 14.54 17.64
C ALA A 25 12.39 13.51 17.19
N LEU A 26 12.44 12.33 17.82
CA LEU A 26 13.32 11.23 17.44
C LEU A 26 12.91 10.61 16.11
N VAL A 27 11.62 10.41 15.88
CA VAL A 27 11.08 9.91 14.61
C VAL A 27 11.42 10.91 13.50
N ASP A 28 11.11 12.18 13.68
CA ASP A 28 11.39 13.24 12.70
C ASP A 28 12.90 13.34 12.39
N ALA A 29 13.74 13.34 13.43
CA ALA A 29 15.19 13.41 13.28
C ALA A 29 15.75 12.17 12.56
N ALA A 30 15.25 10.98 12.87
CA ALA A 30 15.67 9.75 12.22
C ALA A 30 15.29 9.74 10.73
N LEU A 31 14.05 10.11 10.38
CA LEU A 31 13.62 10.18 8.98
C LEU A 31 14.42 11.21 8.18
N ALA A 32 14.67 12.39 8.76
CA ALA A 32 15.51 13.41 8.13
C ALA A 32 16.96 12.91 7.94
N ALA A 33 17.52 12.21 8.92
CA ALA A 33 18.86 11.64 8.84
C ALA A 33 18.95 10.56 7.74
N VAL A 34 17.96 9.67 7.65
CA VAL A 34 17.90 8.63 6.59
C VAL A 34 17.82 9.27 5.22
N SER A 35 16.93 10.25 5.04
CA SER A 35 16.76 10.96 3.76
C SER A 35 18.05 11.62 3.29
N ALA A 36 18.84 12.18 4.21
CA ALA A 36 20.12 12.79 3.89
C ALA A 36 21.25 11.77 3.66
N ALA A 37 21.24 10.64 4.37
CA ALA A 37 22.30 9.62 4.30
C ALA A 37 22.15 8.67 3.10
N CYS A 38 20.91 8.35 2.75
CA CYS A 38 20.56 7.42 1.68
C CYS A 38 19.96 8.12 0.45
N ASP A 39 20.45 9.31 0.13
CA ASP A 39 20.07 10.01 -1.09
C ASP A 39 20.57 9.25 -2.34
N GLN A 40 19.96 9.52 -3.50
CA GLN A 40 20.40 9.01 -4.80
C GLN A 40 20.74 7.50 -4.82
N PRO A 41 19.76 6.61 -4.59
CA PRO A 41 20.02 5.17 -4.56
C PRO A 41 20.56 4.65 -5.90
N GLU A 42 21.54 3.75 -5.83
CA GLU A 42 22.01 3.00 -6.99
C GLU A 42 21.29 1.65 -7.12
N ALA A 43 21.33 1.06 -8.32
CA ALA A 43 20.70 -0.21 -8.57
C ALA A 43 21.37 -1.34 -7.76
N ASN A 44 20.55 -2.22 -7.17
CA ASN A 44 20.99 -3.39 -6.40
C ASN A 44 21.89 -3.03 -5.20
N GLU A 45 21.56 -1.94 -4.53
CA GLU A 45 22.28 -1.40 -3.38
C GLU A 45 21.40 -1.37 -2.12
N ALA A 46 22.00 -1.71 -0.98
CA ALA A 46 21.43 -1.46 0.34
C ALA A 46 22.17 -0.29 0.98
N CYS A 47 21.43 0.63 1.59
CA CYS A 47 21.94 1.76 2.34
C CYS A 47 21.54 1.67 3.81
N TYR A 48 22.52 1.84 4.69
CA TYR A 48 22.32 1.94 6.13
C TYR A 48 21.66 3.30 6.41
N GLY A 49 20.36 3.30 6.70
CA GLY A 49 19.60 4.55 6.87
C GLY A 49 19.77 5.19 8.24
N HIS A 50 19.54 4.43 9.30
CA HIS A 50 19.58 4.93 10.67
C HIS A 50 20.12 3.89 11.65
N ILE A 51 20.49 4.31 12.86
CA ILE A 51 21.26 3.49 13.80
C ILE A 51 20.54 2.18 14.18
N ALA A 52 21.33 1.13 14.43
CA ALA A 52 20.89 -0.23 14.74
C ALA A 52 20.34 -0.99 13.52
N VAL A 53 21.12 -0.97 12.43
CA VAL A 53 20.99 -1.85 11.27
C VAL A 53 22.23 -2.75 11.23
N GLN A 54 22.07 -4.01 10.84
CA GLN A 54 23.18 -4.94 10.62
C GLN A 54 22.94 -5.77 9.37
N ALA A 55 23.99 -6.02 8.60
CA ALA A 55 23.96 -6.91 7.44
C ALA A 55 25.01 -8.02 7.60
N PHE A 56 24.69 -9.22 7.11
CA PHE A 56 25.54 -10.40 7.22
C PHE A 56 25.75 -11.05 5.85
N ASP A 57 26.94 -11.64 5.67
CA ASP A 57 27.31 -12.45 4.51
C ASP A 57 26.88 -13.92 4.64
N GLN A 58 27.17 -14.71 3.60
CA GLN A 58 26.83 -16.14 3.51
C GLN A 58 27.44 -17.01 4.64
N GLU A 59 28.51 -16.55 5.29
CA GLU A 59 29.11 -17.23 6.44
C GLU A 59 28.60 -16.68 7.78
N ALA A 60 27.50 -15.91 7.76
CA ALA A 60 26.90 -15.24 8.91
C ALA A 60 27.87 -14.27 9.61
N ARG A 61 28.79 -13.67 8.86
CA ARG A 61 29.71 -12.64 9.37
C ARG A 61 29.13 -11.27 9.07
N ALA A 62 29.19 -10.38 10.06
CA ALA A 62 28.75 -9.00 9.87
C ALA A 62 29.60 -8.30 8.82
N LEU A 63 28.95 -7.60 7.89
CA LEU A 63 29.62 -6.78 6.88
C LEU A 63 30.21 -5.54 7.55
N ALA A 64 31.54 -5.50 7.67
CA ALA A 64 32.25 -4.46 8.41
C ALA A 64 32.11 -3.06 7.79
N GLU A 65 31.80 -2.99 6.49
CA GLU A 65 31.57 -1.77 5.73
C GLU A 65 30.13 -1.25 5.79
N PHE A 66 29.23 -1.96 6.48
CA PHE A 66 27.81 -1.59 6.66
C PHE A 66 27.50 -1.34 8.14
N ALA A 67 28.10 -0.29 8.71
CA ALA A 67 28.13 -0.09 10.16
C ALA A 67 27.64 1.30 10.63
N ALA A 68 27.49 2.27 9.73
CA ALA A 68 27.09 3.63 10.03
C ALA A 68 26.13 4.23 8.98
N PRO A 69 25.32 5.25 9.34
CA PRO A 69 24.44 5.93 8.40
C PRO A 69 25.14 6.41 7.13
N GLY A 70 24.59 6.04 5.97
CA GLY A 70 25.10 6.36 4.64
C GLY A 70 26.05 5.31 4.05
N ASP A 71 26.48 4.32 4.84
CA ASP A 71 27.21 3.16 4.34
C ASP A 71 26.35 2.38 3.35
N ARG A 72 26.99 1.89 2.28
CA ARG A 72 26.33 1.21 1.16
C ARG A 72 27.06 -0.08 0.82
N VAL A 73 26.29 -1.12 0.51
CA VAL A 73 26.81 -2.41 0.06
C VAL A 73 25.95 -2.98 -1.06
N GLY A 74 26.55 -3.82 -1.90
CA GLY A 74 25.81 -4.56 -2.91
C GLY A 74 24.84 -5.53 -2.24
N ILE A 75 23.59 -5.58 -2.72
CA ILE A 75 22.57 -6.51 -2.20
C ILE A 75 23.01 -7.96 -2.36
N ALA A 76 23.84 -8.27 -3.37
CA ALA A 76 24.40 -9.60 -3.59
C ALA A 76 25.34 -10.07 -2.46
N GLU A 77 25.85 -9.16 -1.64
CA GLU A 77 26.74 -9.46 -0.51
C GLU A 77 25.96 -9.76 0.77
N ILE A 78 24.69 -9.34 0.82
CA ILE A 78 23.81 -9.52 1.97
C ILE A 78 23.06 -10.86 1.84
N THR A 79 23.14 -11.69 2.86
CA THR A 79 22.20 -12.80 3.06
C THR A 79 21.19 -12.54 4.16
N THR A 80 21.55 -11.70 5.13
CA THR A 80 20.65 -11.33 6.22
C THR A 80 20.76 -9.84 6.49
N LEU A 81 19.62 -9.17 6.58
CA LEU A 81 19.52 -7.77 7.00
C LEU A 81 18.63 -7.71 8.25
N GLU A 82 19.15 -7.08 9.29
CA GLU A 82 18.46 -6.90 10.57
C GLU A 82 18.34 -5.42 10.91
N THR A 83 17.18 -5.05 11.43
CA THR A 83 16.86 -3.70 11.90
C THR A 83 16.27 -3.80 13.31
N ALA A 84 16.47 -2.78 14.14
CA ALA A 84 15.99 -2.76 15.52
C ALA A 84 14.77 -1.84 15.73
N ALA A 85 13.92 -2.22 16.69
CA ALA A 85 12.81 -1.38 17.14
C ALA A 85 13.29 -0.02 17.68
N LEU A 86 12.42 0.98 17.55
CA LEU A 86 12.66 2.30 18.10
C LEU A 86 12.77 2.24 19.63
N ASN A 87 13.84 2.80 20.17
CA ASN A 87 14.09 2.91 21.60
C ASN A 87 14.54 4.35 21.93
N PRO A 88 13.63 5.15 22.53
CA PRO A 88 13.90 6.55 22.86
C PRO A 88 15.06 6.76 23.84
N GLN A 89 15.31 5.81 24.73
CA GLN A 89 16.38 5.93 25.73
C GLN A 89 17.76 5.74 25.12
N ALA A 90 17.86 4.86 24.12
CA ALA A 90 19.09 4.63 23.36
C ALA A 90 19.18 5.51 22.10
N GLN A 91 18.16 6.36 21.83
CA GLN A 91 18.05 7.18 20.63
C GLN A 91 18.19 6.36 19.32
N GLN A 92 17.75 5.11 19.34
CA GLN A 92 17.91 4.17 18.23
C GLN A 92 16.60 3.87 17.53
N TRP A 93 16.70 3.63 16.22
CA TRP A 93 15.63 3.11 15.39
C TRP A 93 16.27 2.58 14.10
N GLY A 94 16.18 1.28 13.87
CA GLY A 94 16.75 0.65 12.69
C GLY A 94 15.90 0.97 11.47
N ILE A 95 16.51 1.61 10.47
CA ILE A 95 15.92 1.86 9.15
C ILE A 95 16.98 1.57 8.10
N ALA A 96 16.63 0.76 7.09
CA ALA A 96 17.46 0.49 5.92
C ALA A 96 16.67 0.73 4.64
N LEU A 97 17.35 1.27 3.61
CA LEU A 97 16.79 1.49 2.28
C LEU A 97 17.46 0.54 1.30
N LEU A 98 16.69 -0.18 0.49
CA LEU A 98 17.24 -1.03 -0.57
C LEU A 98 16.61 -0.65 -1.90
N ALA A 99 17.46 -0.50 -2.92
CA ALA A 99 17.04 -0.25 -4.28
C ALA A 99 17.33 -1.47 -5.14
N LEU A 100 16.28 -2.12 -5.62
CA LEU A 100 16.33 -3.42 -6.28
C LEU A 100 15.95 -3.29 -7.76
N GLN A 101 16.76 -3.88 -8.63
CA GLN A 101 16.41 -4.03 -10.05
C GLN A 101 15.68 -5.36 -10.27
N ALA A 102 14.51 -5.54 -9.66
CA ALA A 102 13.73 -6.76 -9.79
C ALA A 102 12.85 -6.73 -11.05
N ASN A 103 13.25 -7.46 -12.10
CA ASN A 103 12.48 -7.61 -13.36
C ASN A 103 12.08 -6.28 -14.04
N VAL A 104 12.81 -5.20 -13.76
CA VAL A 104 12.65 -3.89 -14.41
C VAL A 104 13.51 -3.89 -15.68
N PRO A 105 12.97 -3.56 -16.87
CA PRO A 105 13.77 -3.45 -18.08
C PRO A 105 14.95 -2.48 -17.88
N GLU A 106 16.16 -2.89 -18.24
CA GLU A 106 17.42 -2.11 -18.11
C GLU A 106 17.39 -0.75 -18.83
N THR A 107 16.37 -0.50 -19.65
CA THR A 107 16.21 0.68 -20.49
C THR A 107 15.60 1.88 -19.78
N MET A 108 15.22 1.78 -18.51
CA MET A 108 14.66 2.89 -17.72
C MET A 108 15.62 3.31 -16.59
N PRO A 109 16.59 4.19 -16.87
CA PRO A 109 17.51 4.67 -15.84
C PRO A 109 16.76 5.38 -14.71
N GLY A 110 17.08 5.03 -13.46
CA GLY A 110 16.51 5.64 -12.26
C GLY A 110 15.17 5.05 -11.78
N GLN A 111 14.74 3.89 -12.31
CA GLN A 111 13.59 3.15 -11.78
C GLN A 111 14.04 1.88 -11.06
N PHE A 112 13.81 1.84 -9.74
CA PHE A 112 14.11 0.70 -8.89
C PHE A 112 12.90 0.35 -8.03
N VAL A 113 12.78 -0.91 -7.64
CA VAL A 113 11.91 -1.26 -6.51
C VAL A 113 12.59 -0.77 -5.24
N THR A 114 11.88 0.05 -4.47
CA THR A 114 12.39 0.56 -3.20
C THR A 114 11.82 -0.24 -2.04
N PHE A 115 12.69 -0.75 -1.18
CA PHE A 115 12.33 -1.30 0.11
C PHE A 115 12.75 -0.32 1.20
N VAL A 116 11.83 0.02 2.10
CA VAL A 116 12.15 0.70 3.35
C VAL A 116 11.83 -0.29 4.47
N VAL A 117 12.88 -0.84 5.08
CA VAL A 117 12.79 -1.78 6.20
C VAL A 117 12.93 -0.97 7.48
N PHE A 118 12.00 -1.11 8.42
CA PHE A 118 12.01 -0.30 9.64
C PHE A 118 11.47 -1.05 10.86
N GLY A 119 11.97 -0.67 12.03
CA GLY A 119 11.61 -1.29 13.31
C GLY A 119 12.37 -2.59 13.55
N GLU A 120 11.86 -3.46 14.43
CA GLU A 120 12.44 -4.80 14.61
C GLU A 120 12.03 -5.68 13.43
N ALA A 121 12.88 -5.76 12.41
CA ALA A 121 12.63 -6.57 11.21
C ALA A 121 13.88 -7.31 10.76
N ASN A 122 13.70 -8.53 10.27
CA ASN A 122 14.76 -9.38 9.73
C ASN A 122 14.34 -9.89 8.33
N LEU A 123 15.24 -9.73 7.36
CA LEU A 123 15.13 -10.24 6.01
C LEU A 123 16.24 -11.27 5.78
N GLU A 124 15.88 -12.51 5.46
CA GLU A 124 16.80 -13.55 5.02
C GLU A 124 16.64 -13.75 3.51
N ILE A 125 17.68 -13.40 2.77
CA ILE A 125 17.70 -13.39 1.31
C ILE A 125 18.03 -14.79 0.83
N ALA A 126 17.19 -15.35 -0.02
CA ALA A 126 17.50 -16.63 -0.63
C ALA A 126 18.67 -16.45 -1.62
N PRO A 127 19.70 -17.32 -1.59
CA PRO A 127 20.77 -17.27 -2.57
C PRO A 127 20.19 -17.55 -3.97
N ALA A 128 20.34 -16.59 -4.89
CA ALA A 128 19.93 -16.71 -6.28
C ALA A 128 21.05 -16.17 -7.18
N GLU A 129 21.46 -16.94 -8.19
CA GLU A 129 22.59 -16.59 -9.06
C GLU A 129 22.30 -15.40 -9.99
N ASP A 130 21.04 -15.25 -10.43
CA ASP A 130 20.68 -14.25 -11.45
C ASP A 130 19.68 -13.18 -10.97
N ALA A 131 19.12 -13.33 -9.76
CA ALA A 131 18.09 -12.40 -9.25
C ALA A 131 18.00 -12.37 -7.71
N PRO A 132 19.00 -11.78 -7.03
CA PRO A 132 18.95 -11.62 -5.58
C PRO A 132 17.67 -10.88 -5.15
N MET A 133 17.14 -11.24 -3.99
CA MET A 133 15.93 -10.62 -3.41
C MET A 133 14.61 -10.81 -4.18
N GLN A 134 14.53 -11.71 -5.17
CA GLN A 134 13.23 -12.15 -5.71
C GLN A 134 12.46 -13.08 -4.76
N ALA A 135 13.19 -13.77 -3.87
CA ALA A 135 12.63 -14.57 -2.81
C ALA A 135 13.38 -14.32 -1.49
N PHE A 136 12.64 -14.11 -0.42
CA PHE A 136 13.21 -13.89 0.90
C PHE A 136 12.25 -14.33 2.01
N ARG A 137 12.80 -14.70 3.17
CA ARG A 137 12.04 -14.82 4.41
C ARG A 137 12.05 -13.47 5.11
N PHE A 138 10.91 -13.08 5.64
CA PHE A 138 10.68 -11.81 6.29
C PHE A 138 10.01 -12.03 7.64
N THR A 139 10.57 -11.44 8.69
CA THR A 139 10.00 -11.47 10.03
C THR A 139 10.01 -10.08 10.63
N THR A 140 9.01 -9.80 11.47
CA THR A 140 8.86 -8.54 12.20
C THR A 140 8.62 -8.85 13.67
N GLY A 141 9.15 -8.01 14.55
CA GLY A 141 8.87 -8.05 15.98
C GLY A 141 7.38 -7.82 16.24
N ILE A 142 6.85 -8.58 17.20
CA ILE A 142 5.44 -8.48 17.64
C ILE A 142 5.22 -7.40 18.72
N GLY A 143 6.27 -6.68 19.09
CA GLY A 143 6.21 -5.65 20.13
C GLY A 143 5.55 -4.37 19.63
N GLU A 144 4.57 -3.87 20.37
CA GLU A 144 4.12 -2.49 20.21
C GLU A 144 5.21 -1.55 20.77
N SER A 145 5.60 -0.57 19.95
CA SER A 145 6.53 0.46 20.39
C SER A 145 5.95 1.19 21.60
N ARG A 146 6.80 1.51 22.59
CA ARG A 146 6.41 2.40 23.70
C ARG A 146 6.24 3.85 23.26
N CYS A 147 6.56 4.12 22.00
CA CYS A 147 6.31 5.38 21.31
C CYS A 147 5.15 5.19 20.34
N GLN A 148 4.07 5.93 20.54
CA GLN A 148 2.84 5.82 19.73
C GLN A 148 3.03 6.41 18.32
N GLU A 149 3.96 7.33 18.17
CA GLU A 149 4.31 7.98 16.91
C GLU A 149 5.25 7.13 16.05
N ALA A 150 5.83 6.06 16.61
CA ALA A 150 6.65 5.13 15.85
C ALA A 150 5.75 4.04 15.25
N PRO A 151 5.85 3.77 13.94
CA PRO A 151 5.07 2.72 13.31
C PRO A 151 5.50 1.35 13.83
N ARG A 152 4.60 0.37 13.78
CA ARG A 152 5.01 -1.03 14.02
C ARG A 152 5.99 -1.45 12.93
N ALA A 153 6.92 -2.34 13.29
CA ALA A 153 7.92 -2.85 12.38
C ALA A 153 7.30 -3.38 11.08
N GLY A 154 8.00 -3.16 9.97
CA GLY A 154 7.46 -3.50 8.65
C GLY A 154 8.43 -3.22 7.53
N LEU A 155 7.96 -3.54 6.33
CA LEU A 155 8.62 -3.29 5.07
C LEU A 155 7.67 -2.50 4.18
N LEU A 156 8.01 -1.26 3.83
CA LEU A 156 7.36 -0.59 2.70
C LEU A 156 8.04 -1.05 1.42
N LEU A 157 7.24 -1.57 0.50
CA LEU A 157 7.68 -1.99 -0.82
C LEU A 157 7.02 -1.09 -1.85
N ARG A 158 7.84 -0.42 -2.65
CA ARG A 158 7.37 0.42 -3.75
C ARG A 158 7.93 -0.04 -5.09
N ALA A 159 7.05 -0.48 -5.98
CA ALA A 159 7.37 -0.71 -7.38
C ALA A 159 7.35 0.63 -8.17
N PRO A 160 8.15 0.76 -9.24
CA PRO A 160 8.04 1.88 -10.18
C PRO A 160 6.63 1.95 -10.81
N GLN A 161 6.19 3.15 -11.19
CA GLN A 161 4.90 3.32 -11.85
C GLN A 161 4.84 2.52 -13.15
N ASN A 162 3.67 1.91 -13.41
CA ASN A 162 3.39 1.09 -14.59
C ASN A 162 4.24 -0.20 -14.70
N ILE A 163 4.97 -0.57 -13.64
CA ILE A 163 5.68 -1.85 -13.56
C ILE A 163 5.06 -2.67 -12.45
N THR A 164 4.72 -3.92 -12.76
CA THR A 164 4.35 -4.91 -11.75
C THR A 164 5.55 -5.77 -11.44
N VAL A 165 5.92 -5.86 -10.17
CA VAL A 165 7.03 -6.71 -9.72
C VAL A 165 6.49 -7.78 -8.78
N THR A 166 6.94 -9.01 -8.98
CA THR A 166 6.53 -10.16 -8.19
C THR A 166 7.68 -10.64 -7.30
N PHE A 167 7.36 -10.87 -6.02
CA PHE A 167 8.26 -11.40 -5.01
C PHE A 167 7.69 -12.68 -4.41
N THR A 168 8.56 -13.58 -3.98
CA THR A 168 8.17 -14.71 -3.10
C THR A 168 8.62 -14.41 -1.67
N ILE A 169 7.67 -14.05 -0.82
CA ILE A 169 7.94 -13.62 0.55
C ILE A 169 7.31 -14.63 1.49
N ASN A 170 8.10 -15.26 2.36
CA ASN A 170 7.60 -16.32 3.24
C ASN A 170 6.86 -17.44 2.49
N GLY A 171 7.26 -17.73 1.24
CA GLY A 171 6.60 -18.73 0.38
C GLY A 171 5.29 -18.26 -0.25
N ILE A 172 4.87 -17.01 -0.02
CA ILE A 172 3.68 -16.37 -0.60
C ILE A 172 4.12 -15.48 -1.76
N GLN A 173 3.47 -15.60 -2.91
CA GLN A 173 3.74 -14.73 -4.05
C GLN A 173 3.01 -13.40 -3.87
N VAL A 174 3.73 -12.29 -3.98
CA VAL A 174 3.20 -10.93 -3.85
C VAL A 174 3.58 -10.14 -5.09
N SER A 175 2.59 -9.78 -5.89
CA SER A 175 2.77 -8.94 -7.08
C SER A 175 2.31 -7.51 -6.80
N VAL A 176 3.23 -6.55 -6.90
CA VAL A 176 3.01 -5.16 -6.52
C VAL A 176 3.19 -4.24 -7.72
N SER A 177 2.25 -3.31 -7.91
CA SER A 177 2.26 -2.34 -9.00
C SER A 177 2.37 -0.88 -8.55
N SER A 178 2.48 -0.66 -7.23
CA SER A 178 2.72 0.66 -6.62
C SER A 178 3.28 0.47 -5.20
N THR A 179 2.55 0.81 -4.14
CA THR A 179 3.10 0.90 -2.78
C THR A 179 2.33 0.01 -1.82
N VAL A 180 3.04 -0.89 -1.13
CA VAL A 180 2.47 -1.87 -0.20
C VAL A 180 3.28 -1.89 1.09
N LEU A 181 2.59 -1.89 2.23
CA LEU A 181 3.16 -2.22 3.53
C LEU A 181 3.06 -3.72 3.76
N LEU A 182 4.17 -4.35 4.09
CA LEU A 182 4.27 -5.76 4.44
C LEU A 182 4.61 -5.91 5.93
N ARG A 183 3.88 -6.80 6.62
CA ARG A 183 4.13 -7.19 8.01
C ARG A 183 4.10 -8.71 8.14
N ALA A 184 5.04 -9.28 8.88
CA ALA A 184 5.04 -10.72 9.14
C ALA A 184 4.15 -11.01 10.34
N ALA A 185 3.00 -11.63 10.11
CA ALA A 185 2.09 -12.05 11.19
C ALA A 185 2.62 -13.31 11.92
N ALA A 186 3.39 -14.14 11.20
CA ALA A 186 4.13 -15.30 11.70
C ALA A 186 5.25 -15.63 10.70
N THR A 187 6.11 -16.61 11.01
CA THR A 187 7.22 -17.03 10.12
C THR A 187 6.76 -17.45 8.71
N ASN A 188 5.55 -17.96 8.58
CA ASN A 188 4.94 -18.41 7.31
C ASN A 188 3.68 -17.61 6.95
N ALA A 189 3.47 -16.44 7.56
CA ALA A 189 2.29 -15.62 7.33
C ALA A 189 2.66 -14.16 7.07
N LEU A 190 1.93 -13.53 6.17
CA LEU A 190 2.17 -12.17 5.71
C LEU A 190 0.84 -11.41 5.69
N GLU A 191 0.85 -10.18 6.18
CA GLU A 191 -0.18 -9.18 5.92
C GLU A 191 0.38 -8.19 4.90
N ALA A 192 -0.36 -8.00 3.80
CA ALA A 192 -0.03 -7.05 2.75
C ALA A 192 -1.10 -5.97 2.65
N SER A 193 -0.76 -4.77 3.12
CA SER A 193 -1.64 -3.60 3.15
C SER A 193 -1.29 -2.65 2.01
N THR A 194 -2.19 -2.49 1.06
CA THR A 194 -1.94 -1.67 -0.13
C THR A 194 -2.24 -0.21 0.18
N LEU A 195 -1.20 0.62 0.04
CA LEU A 195 -1.26 2.06 0.26
C LEU A 195 -1.69 2.77 -1.02
N GLU A 196 -1.13 2.33 -2.15
CA GLU A 196 -1.41 2.85 -3.47
C GLU A 196 -1.42 1.72 -4.49
N GLY A 197 -2.20 1.89 -5.56
CA GLY A 197 -2.33 0.91 -6.64
C GLY A 197 -2.99 -0.38 -6.17
N ARG A 198 -2.36 -1.50 -6.49
CA ARG A 198 -2.85 -2.84 -6.14
C ARG A 198 -1.71 -3.81 -5.84
N ALA A 199 -2.00 -4.75 -4.95
CA ALA A 199 -1.21 -5.94 -4.68
C ALA A 199 -2.04 -7.19 -4.97
N ALA A 200 -1.48 -8.16 -5.71
CA ALA A 200 -2.04 -9.50 -5.82
C ALA A 200 -1.24 -10.44 -4.92
N ILE A 201 -1.94 -11.11 -4.00
CA ILE A 201 -1.38 -12.01 -3.00
C ILE A 201 -1.82 -13.43 -3.36
N THR A 202 -0.88 -14.29 -3.68
CA THR A 202 -1.14 -15.68 -4.10
C THR A 202 -0.51 -16.64 -3.11
N SER A 203 -1.33 -17.54 -2.55
CA SER A 203 -0.89 -18.66 -1.73
C SER A 203 -1.63 -19.93 -2.14
N GLY A 204 -0.88 -21.01 -2.41
CA GLY A 204 -1.41 -22.17 -3.13
C GLY A 204 -1.88 -21.77 -4.54
N ASP A 205 -3.10 -22.15 -4.90
CA ASP A 205 -3.72 -21.84 -6.20
C ASP A 205 -4.70 -20.64 -6.14
N VAL A 206 -4.80 -19.96 -4.98
CA VAL A 206 -5.76 -18.88 -4.76
C VAL A 206 -5.04 -17.54 -4.73
N THR A 207 -5.61 -16.57 -5.43
CA THR A 207 -5.12 -15.18 -5.47
C THR A 207 -6.21 -14.25 -4.96
N GLU A 208 -5.85 -13.39 -4.02
CA GLU A 208 -6.67 -12.28 -3.56
C GLU A 208 -6.01 -10.95 -3.95
N ILE A 209 -6.82 -9.93 -4.20
CA ILE A 209 -6.34 -8.62 -4.63
C ILE A 209 -6.61 -7.61 -3.52
N ALA A 210 -5.55 -7.02 -2.97
CA ALA A 210 -5.64 -5.85 -2.11
C ALA A 210 -5.51 -4.59 -2.97
N GLU A 211 -6.54 -3.76 -2.98
CA GLU A 211 -6.47 -2.40 -3.56
C GLU A 211 -6.04 -1.38 -2.52
N ALA A 212 -5.72 -0.16 -2.96
CA ALA A 212 -5.44 0.95 -2.04
C ALA A 212 -6.52 1.06 -0.94
N GLY A 213 -6.09 1.01 0.32
CA GLY A 213 -6.98 0.99 1.49
C GLY A 213 -7.43 -0.41 1.94
N PHE A 214 -6.91 -1.48 1.35
CA PHE A 214 -7.19 -2.86 1.76
C PHE A 214 -5.92 -3.60 2.17
N ALA A 215 -6.11 -4.55 3.09
CA ALA A 215 -5.10 -5.51 3.50
C ALA A 215 -5.57 -6.94 3.19
N VAL A 216 -4.64 -7.79 2.78
CA VAL A 216 -4.85 -9.23 2.62
C VAL A 216 -3.86 -9.96 3.51
N SER A 217 -4.39 -10.88 4.32
CA SER A 217 -3.60 -11.77 5.16
C SER A 217 -3.51 -13.15 4.52
N ALA A 218 -2.30 -13.66 4.39
CA ALA A 218 -2.03 -14.95 3.78
C ALA A 218 -1.10 -15.81 4.65
N VAL A 219 -1.29 -17.12 4.59
CA VAL A 219 -0.43 -18.12 5.21
C VAL A 219 0.04 -19.07 4.10
N GLU A 220 1.33 -19.42 4.10
CA GLU A 220 1.93 -20.32 3.11
C GLU A 220 1.15 -21.64 3.01
N GLY A 221 0.66 -21.96 1.82
CA GLY A 221 -0.08 -23.20 1.52
C GLY A 221 -1.57 -23.20 1.88
N ALA A 222 -2.11 -22.11 2.42
CA ALA A 222 -3.54 -21.91 2.65
C ALA A 222 -4.07 -20.77 1.76
N PRO A 223 -5.36 -20.81 1.33
CA PRO A 223 -5.98 -19.70 0.62
C PRO A 223 -5.84 -18.38 1.40
N PRO A 224 -5.44 -17.27 0.75
CA PRO A 224 -5.45 -15.95 1.37
C PRO A 224 -6.84 -15.61 1.91
N GLN A 225 -6.89 -14.82 2.98
CA GLN A 225 -8.15 -14.29 3.50
C GLN A 225 -8.69 -13.22 2.56
N PRO A 226 -10.04 -13.06 2.46
CA PRO A 226 -10.62 -11.96 1.70
C PRO A 226 -10.07 -10.59 2.14
N PRO A 227 -9.96 -9.62 1.22
CA PRO A 227 -9.49 -8.28 1.54
C PRO A 227 -10.28 -7.64 2.69
N GLN A 228 -9.56 -7.08 3.67
CA GLN A 228 -10.13 -6.33 4.78
C GLN A 228 -9.76 -4.85 4.66
N ALA A 229 -10.60 -3.97 5.19
CA ALA A 229 -10.31 -2.55 5.18
C ALA A 229 -9.06 -2.22 6.02
N PHE A 230 -8.21 -1.35 5.47
CA PHE A 230 -6.98 -0.86 6.09
C PHE A 230 -6.95 0.67 6.03
N ALA A 231 -7.01 1.30 7.20
CA ALA A 231 -6.98 2.75 7.34
C ALA A 231 -5.53 3.25 7.39
N VAL A 232 -4.98 3.63 6.23
CA VAL A 232 -3.61 4.18 6.11
C VAL A 232 -3.39 5.39 7.02
N SER A 233 -4.41 6.26 7.16
CA SER A 233 -4.34 7.51 7.93
C SER A 233 -4.14 7.32 9.44
N GLU A 234 -4.28 6.09 9.93
CA GLU A 234 -4.12 5.76 11.35
C GLU A 234 -2.73 5.19 11.69
N GLU A 235 -1.83 5.06 10.70
CA GLU A 235 -0.49 4.48 10.88
C GLU A 235 0.61 5.52 10.53
N PRO A 236 1.56 5.82 11.44
CA PRO A 236 2.63 6.80 11.22
C PRO A 236 3.78 6.20 10.37
N LEU A 237 3.48 5.83 9.13
CA LEU A 237 4.42 5.16 8.23
C LEU A 237 5.48 6.14 7.67
N PRO A 238 6.72 5.68 7.43
CA PRO A 238 7.80 6.53 6.92
C PRO A 238 7.70 6.72 5.40
N LEU A 239 6.56 7.21 4.91
CA LEU A 239 6.28 7.37 3.48
C LEU A 239 7.18 8.39 2.80
N ASP A 240 7.71 9.37 3.55
CA ASP A 240 8.65 10.38 3.05
C ASP A 240 10.00 9.78 2.60
N LEU A 241 10.33 8.57 3.05
CA LEU A 241 11.51 7.83 2.60
C LEU A 241 11.30 7.13 1.25
N LEU A 242 10.05 7.04 0.78
CA LEU A 242 9.78 6.50 -0.55
C LEU A 242 10.06 7.58 -1.60
N PRO A 243 10.89 7.30 -2.62
CA PRO A 243 11.27 8.31 -3.60
C PRO A 243 10.03 8.78 -4.35
N VAL A 244 9.70 10.07 -4.29
CA VAL A 244 8.68 10.64 -5.19
C VAL A 244 9.10 10.31 -6.62
N ALA A 245 8.15 9.87 -7.46
CA ALA A 245 8.46 9.50 -8.85
C ALA A 245 9.31 10.62 -9.46
N ALA A 246 10.54 10.31 -9.85
CA ALA A 246 11.48 11.30 -10.33
C ALA A 246 10.88 11.93 -11.59
N VAL A 247 10.28 13.10 -11.45
CA VAL A 247 10.08 14.00 -12.57
C VAL A 247 11.50 14.37 -12.96
N ALA A 248 11.99 13.82 -14.08
CA ALA A 248 13.36 14.03 -14.54
C ALA A 248 13.71 15.51 -14.38
N ALA A 249 14.63 15.81 -13.45
CA ALA A 249 15.05 17.15 -13.14
C ALA A 249 15.87 17.68 -14.33
N GLY A 250 15.17 18.11 -15.37
CA GLY A 250 15.72 18.95 -16.42
C GLY A 250 16.02 20.31 -15.80
N THR A 251 17.28 20.52 -15.46
CA THR A 251 17.79 21.83 -15.07
C THR A 251 17.50 22.82 -16.19
N SER A 252 16.80 23.90 -15.83
CA SER A 252 16.61 25.06 -16.71
C SER A 252 17.96 25.69 -17.02
N ALA A 253 18.39 25.55 -18.28
CA ALA A 253 19.11 26.59 -18.98
C ALA A 253 18.36 26.83 -20.29
N LEU A 254 18.00 28.10 -20.53
CA LEU A 254 17.41 28.59 -21.77
C LEU A 254 18.25 28.11 -22.99
N GLU A 255 17.66 27.25 -23.83
CA GLU A 255 17.66 27.47 -25.28
C GLU A 255 16.51 26.68 -25.92
N VAL A 256 15.65 27.40 -26.65
CA VAL A 256 14.48 26.85 -27.33
C VAL A 256 14.95 26.04 -28.53
N ILE A 257 14.80 24.72 -28.47
CA ILE A 257 14.75 23.83 -29.63
C ILE A 257 13.58 22.86 -29.40
N PRO A 258 12.55 22.81 -30.27
CA PRO A 258 11.41 21.94 -30.04
C PRO A 258 11.82 20.51 -30.40
N ALA A 259 11.85 19.63 -29.40
CA ALA A 259 11.90 18.20 -29.60
C ALA A 259 10.60 17.61 -29.06
N ALA A 260 9.88 16.92 -29.94
CA ALA A 260 8.66 16.19 -29.63
C ALA A 260 8.94 15.13 -28.57
N ALA A 261 8.55 15.41 -27.33
CA ALA A 261 8.03 14.38 -26.46
C ALA A 261 6.56 14.21 -26.85
N ASP A 262 6.08 12.98 -26.95
CA ASP A 262 4.64 12.70 -26.98
C ASP A 262 4.06 13.15 -25.62
N SER A 263 3.83 14.46 -25.48
CA SER A 263 2.99 15.00 -24.45
C SER A 263 1.60 14.46 -24.75
N VAL A 264 1.13 13.53 -23.94
CA VAL A 264 -0.27 13.16 -23.91
C VAL A 264 -1.04 14.41 -23.50
N SER A 265 -1.55 15.13 -24.48
CA SER A 265 -2.27 16.38 -24.24
C SER A 265 -3.59 16.06 -23.55
N VAL A 266 -3.87 16.75 -22.43
CA VAL A 266 -5.09 16.56 -21.65
C VAL A 266 -6.08 17.65 -22.03
N SER A 267 -7.26 17.26 -22.51
CA SER A 267 -8.32 18.19 -22.91
C SER A 267 -9.28 18.55 -21.78
N GLY A 268 -9.25 17.81 -20.65
CA GLY A 268 -10.11 18.05 -19.51
C GLY A 268 -10.06 16.93 -18.46
N GLY A 269 -10.92 17.02 -17.46
CA GLY A 269 -10.99 16.06 -16.36
C GLY A 269 -11.89 16.55 -15.22
N ALA A 270 -12.11 15.69 -14.23
CA ALA A 270 -12.84 16.02 -13.01
C ALA A 270 -12.45 15.09 -11.87
N ILE A 271 -12.61 15.57 -10.64
CA ILE A 271 -12.63 14.73 -9.43
C ILE A 271 -14.03 14.80 -8.86
N MET A 272 -14.62 13.66 -8.53
CA MET A 272 -15.97 13.57 -7.98
C MET A 272 -16.07 12.44 -6.96
N ASP A 273 -17.02 12.56 -6.04
CA ASP A 273 -17.39 11.43 -5.20
C ASP A 273 -18.61 10.70 -5.79
N VAL A 274 -18.58 9.38 -5.71
CA VAL A 274 -19.67 8.46 -6.07
C VAL A 274 -20.13 7.80 -4.77
N PRO A 275 -21.18 8.32 -4.11
CA PRO A 275 -21.72 7.73 -2.89
C PRO A 275 -22.26 6.32 -3.17
N ALA A 276 -22.04 5.39 -2.24
CA ALA A 276 -22.51 4.02 -2.38
C ALA A 276 -24.04 3.94 -2.48
N ASN A 277 -24.72 4.79 -1.70
CA ASN A 277 -26.18 4.90 -1.62
C ASN A 277 -26.79 5.86 -2.65
N ALA A 278 -26.06 6.19 -3.71
CA ALA A 278 -26.62 7.03 -4.77
C ALA A 278 -27.85 6.31 -5.39
N PRO A 279 -29.03 6.94 -5.42
CA PRO A 279 -30.26 6.28 -5.87
C PRO A 279 -30.29 6.01 -7.38
N ASP A 280 -29.34 6.61 -8.12
CA ASP A 280 -29.17 6.47 -9.56
C ASP A 280 -27.72 6.86 -9.94
N TRP A 281 -27.40 6.79 -11.22
CA TRP A 281 -26.11 7.19 -11.79
C TRP A 281 -25.72 8.64 -11.48
N VAL A 282 -24.54 8.81 -10.88
CA VAL A 282 -23.95 10.12 -10.54
C VAL A 282 -23.25 10.70 -11.76
N ARG A 283 -23.62 11.93 -12.15
CA ARG A 283 -23.05 12.61 -13.32
C ARG A 283 -21.71 13.26 -12.98
N SER A 284 -20.67 12.97 -13.76
CA SER A 284 -19.34 13.58 -13.60
C SER A 284 -19.21 15.00 -14.15
N GLN A 285 -20.19 15.45 -14.94
CA GLN A 285 -20.14 16.66 -15.78
C GLN A 285 -19.09 16.62 -16.91
N VAL A 286 -18.26 15.58 -16.98
CA VAL A 286 -17.35 15.34 -18.11
C VAL A 286 -18.16 14.87 -19.30
N THR A 287 -18.03 15.58 -20.42
CA THR A 287 -18.65 15.21 -21.70
C THR A 287 -17.56 14.68 -22.63
N LEU A 288 -17.81 13.53 -23.23
CA LEU A 288 -16.90 12.83 -24.12
C LEU A 288 -17.46 12.84 -25.54
N ALA A 289 -16.58 12.99 -26.53
CA ALA A 289 -16.89 12.68 -27.92
C ALA A 289 -16.60 11.21 -28.22
N SER A 290 -17.33 10.60 -29.16
CA SER A 290 -17.06 9.25 -29.65
C SER A 290 -15.61 9.13 -30.13
N GLY A 291 -14.95 8.04 -29.75
CA GLY A 291 -13.53 7.79 -29.98
C GLY A 291 -12.57 8.48 -28.99
N GLN A 292 -13.04 9.42 -28.16
CA GLN A 292 -12.18 10.12 -27.21
C GLN A 292 -11.67 9.17 -26.13
N THR A 293 -10.36 9.20 -25.89
CA THR A 293 -9.73 8.41 -24.82
C THR A 293 -9.80 9.15 -23.50
N PHE A 294 -10.08 8.43 -22.43
CA PHE A 294 -10.04 8.94 -21.06
C PHE A 294 -9.55 7.86 -20.11
N SER A 295 -8.97 8.27 -18.99
CA SER A 295 -8.64 7.38 -17.88
C SER A 295 -9.45 7.74 -16.64
N VAL A 296 -9.67 6.73 -15.81
CA VAL A 296 -10.36 6.85 -14.53
C VAL A 296 -9.50 6.19 -13.46
N THR A 297 -9.27 6.90 -12.36
CA THR A 297 -8.69 6.36 -11.14
C THR A 297 -9.69 6.56 -10.02
N ALA A 298 -10.06 5.48 -9.34
CA ALA A 298 -10.99 5.49 -8.24
C ALA A 298 -10.31 4.95 -6.98
N ARG A 299 -10.67 5.53 -5.83
CA ARG A 299 -10.21 5.14 -4.51
C ARG A 299 -11.35 5.25 -3.51
N GLY A 300 -11.15 4.71 -2.32
CA GLY A 300 -12.13 4.77 -1.25
C GLY A 300 -12.77 3.41 -1.01
N GLN A 301 -13.74 3.41 -0.10
CA GLN A 301 -14.39 2.20 0.36
C GLN A 301 -15.88 2.43 0.48
N ILE A 302 -16.63 1.38 0.17
CA ILE A 302 -18.06 1.32 0.40
C ILE A 302 -18.38 0.09 1.23
N SER A 303 -19.49 0.15 1.94
CA SER A 303 -20.12 -1.00 2.57
C SER A 303 -21.44 -1.28 1.87
N VAL A 304 -21.50 -2.37 1.10
CA VAL A 304 -22.69 -2.79 0.34
C VAL A 304 -23.78 -3.36 1.24
N PHE A 305 -23.39 -4.03 2.34
CA PHE A 305 -24.33 -4.59 3.32
C PHE A 305 -23.99 -4.12 4.73
N SER A 306 -24.36 -2.88 5.06
CA SER A 306 -24.01 -2.22 6.32
C SER A 306 -24.55 -2.90 7.58
N ASN A 307 -25.60 -3.73 7.45
CA ASN A 307 -26.24 -4.49 8.53
C ASN A 307 -25.97 -6.01 8.48
N CYS A 308 -24.98 -6.49 7.69
CA CYS A 308 -24.65 -7.91 7.58
C CYS A 308 -24.46 -8.62 8.95
N PRO A 309 -23.76 -8.01 9.94
CA PRO A 309 -23.59 -8.62 11.26
C PRO A 309 -24.90 -8.85 12.04
N GLU A 310 -25.95 -8.08 11.73
CA GLU A 310 -27.25 -8.18 12.41
C GLU A 310 -28.17 -9.23 11.77
N ILE A 311 -27.99 -9.49 10.47
CA ILE A 311 -28.86 -10.37 9.68
C ILE A 311 -28.27 -11.77 9.54
N CYS A 312 -26.95 -11.92 9.52
CA CYS A 312 -26.27 -13.18 9.23
C CYS A 312 -25.47 -13.68 10.44
N THR A 313 -26.13 -14.42 11.33
CA THR A 313 -25.55 -14.82 12.63
C THR A 313 -24.71 -16.09 12.60
N GLU A 314 -24.99 -17.08 11.73
CA GLU A 314 -24.17 -18.30 11.59
C GLU A 314 -24.23 -18.93 10.18
N GLY A 315 -23.10 -19.43 9.68
CA GLY A 315 -23.01 -20.29 8.49
C GLY A 315 -21.89 -19.89 7.49
N PRO A 316 -21.38 -20.83 6.66
CA PRO A 316 -20.32 -20.56 5.69
C PRO A 316 -20.73 -19.54 4.60
N VAL A 317 -22.04 -19.45 4.33
CA VAL A 317 -22.63 -18.44 3.44
C VAL A 317 -22.49 -17.04 4.05
N CYS A 318 -22.62 -16.90 5.38
CA CYS A 318 -22.43 -15.63 6.08
C CYS A 318 -20.99 -15.13 6.06
N ALA A 319 -20.00 -16.01 6.18
CA ALA A 319 -18.59 -15.60 6.11
C ALA A 319 -18.25 -15.01 4.74
N THR A 320 -18.79 -15.59 3.65
CA THR A 320 -18.58 -15.10 2.28
C THR A 320 -19.38 -13.82 2.02
N LEU A 321 -20.65 -13.77 2.45
CA LEU A 321 -21.51 -12.59 2.34
C LEU A 321 -20.96 -11.40 3.13
N CYS A 322 -20.51 -11.62 4.37
CA CYS A 322 -20.07 -10.54 5.23
C CYS A 322 -18.61 -10.12 4.97
N ALA A 323 -17.79 -10.96 4.31
CA ALA A 323 -16.48 -10.55 3.81
C ALA A 323 -16.57 -9.63 2.57
N ALA A 324 -17.66 -9.72 1.80
CA ALA A 324 -17.93 -8.85 0.66
C ALA A 324 -18.49 -7.47 1.03
N VAL A 325 -18.73 -7.22 2.33
CA VAL A 325 -19.42 -6.03 2.84
C VAL A 325 -18.65 -4.78 2.52
N VAL A 326 -17.37 -4.71 2.91
CA VAL A 326 -16.52 -3.55 2.65
C VAL A 326 -15.66 -3.81 1.43
N THR A 327 -15.79 -2.98 0.41
CA THR A 327 -15.07 -3.18 -0.85
C THR A 327 -14.57 -1.89 -1.46
N GLY A 328 -13.50 -2.03 -2.25
CA GLY A 328 -12.89 -0.97 -3.05
C GLY A 328 -13.55 -0.87 -4.42
N PRO A 329 -13.09 0.04 -5.28
CA PRO A 329 -13.70 0.27 -6.57
C PRO A 329 -13.68 -0.95 -7.52
N SER A 330 -12.83 -1.96 -7.33
CA SER A 330 -12.92 -3.20 -8.12
C SER A 330 -14.02 -4.16 -7.66
N GLY A 331 -14.65 -3.89 -6.52
CA GLY A 331 -15.63 -4.80 -5.93
C GLY A 331 -14.98 -6.05 -5.33
N SER A 332 -15.81 -6.94 -4.79
CA SER A 332 -15.34 -8.09 -4.01
C SER A 332 -15.54 -9.42 -4.74
N VAL A 333 -16.80 -9.78 -5.01
CA VAL A 333 -17.15 -11.10 -5.56
C VAL A 333 -18.10 -10.99 -6.77
N PRO A 334 -18.01 -11.89 -7.77
CA PRO A 334 -18.86 -11.84 -8.97
C PRO A 334 -20.36 -11.88 -8.63
N VAL A 335 -21.17 -11.02 -9.27
CA VAL A 335 -22.60 -10.94 -8.94
C VAL A 335 -23.38 -12.23 -9.28
N GLY A 336 -22.89 -13.00 -10.26
CA GLY A 336 -23.47 -14.30 -10.62
C GLY A 336 -23.57 -15.29 -9.46
N SER A 337 -22.71 -15.18 -8.45
CA SER A 337 -22.79 -15.98 -7.22
C SER A 337 -24.05 -15.65 -6.40
N PHE A 338 -24.50 -14.40 -6.40
CA PHE A 338 -25.68 -13.97 -5.64
C PHE A 338 -27.00 -14.24 -6.34
N LEU A 339 -27.02 -14.30 -7.67
CA LEU A 339 -28.22 -14.69 -8.42
C LEU A 339 -28.68 -16.13 -8.12
N THR A 340 -27.80 -16.96 -7.55
CA THR A 340 -28.17 -18.28 -7.03
C THR A 340 -28.98 -18.20 -5.72
N LEU A 341 -28.84 -17.10 -4.97
CA LEU A 341 -29.55 -16.85 -3.72
C LEU A 341 -30.92 -16.22 -4.00
N ASP A 342 -30.94 -15.21 -4.88
CA ASP A 342 -32.17 -14.56 -5.32
C ASP A 342 -32.09 -14.18 -6.80
N PRO A 343 -32.83 -14.88 -7.68
CA PRO A 343 -32.82 -14.63 -9.12
C PRO A 343 -33.58 -13.35 -9.51
N THR A 344 -34.22 -12.66 -8.56
CA THR A 344 -34.96 -11.41 -8.81
C THR A 344 -34.08 -10.16 -8.70
N TRP A 345 -32.83 -10.31 -8.23
CA TRP A 345 -31.89 -9.19 -8.11
C TRP A 345 -31.42 -8.71 -9.49
N ASP A 346 -31.41 -7.39 -9.66
CA ASP A 346 -31.15 -6.73 -10.95
C ASP A 346 -29.87 -5.90 -10.88
N PHE A 347 -28.77 -6.45 -11.38
CA PHE A 347 -27.46 -5.78 -11.39
C PHE A 347 -27.19 -5.12 -12.74
N PRO A 348 -26.64 -3.90 -12.78
CA PRO A 348 -26.31 -3.23 -14.04
C PRO A 348 -25.33 -4.00 -14.93
N ILE A 349 -24.38 -4.74 -14.35
CA ILE A 349 -23.43 -5.59 -15.08
C ILE A 349 -23.30 -6.92 -14.35
N LEU A 350 -23.75 -8.01 -14.99
CA LEU A 350 -23.77 -9.36 -14.42
C LEU A 350 -22.37 -9.99 -14.29
N GLU A 351 -21.43 -9.56 -15.13
CA GLU A 351 -20.05 -10.07 -15.13
C GLU A 351 -19.13 -9.27 -14.20
N ALA A 352 -19.56 -8.10 -13.73
CA ALA A 352 -18.79 -7.27 -12.82
C ALA A 352 -18.97 -7.73 -11.36
N PRO A 353 -17.96 -7.53 -10.50
CA PRO A 353 -18.10 -7.82 -9.08
C PRO A 353 -19.15 -6.94 -8.40
N LEU A 354 -19.73 -7.46 -7.31
CA LEU A 354 -20.58 -6.73 -6.39
C LEU A 354 -19.79 -5.56 -5.79
N GLY A 355 -20.42 -4.38 -5.74
CA GLY A 355 -19.81 -3.20 -5.15
C GLY A 355 -18.76 -2.51 -6.03
N ALA A 356 -18.45 -3.05 -7.21
CA ALA A 356 -17.49 -2.44 -8.12
C ALA A 356 -17.99 -1.09 -8.66
N LEU A 357 -17.08 -0.16 -8.91
CA LEU A 357 -17.36 1.05 -9.65
C LEU A 357 -17.60 0.70 -11.12
N ILE A 358 -18.75 1.12 -11.62
CA ILE A 358 -19.14 0.99 -13.02
C ILE A 358 -19.43 2.36 -13.62
N GLY A 359 -19.20 2.47 -14.93
CA GLY A 359 -19.34 3.69 -15.71
C GLY A 359 -20.37 3.50 -16.82
N ARG A 360 -21.00 4.59 -17.26
CA ARG A 360 -21.74 4.64 -18.53
C ARG A 360 -21.63 6.02 -19.16
N ILE A 361 -21.84 6.10 -20.47
CA ILE A 361 -21.89 7.37 -21.20
C ILE A 361 -23.34 7.65 -21.58
N SER A 362 -23.93 8.69 -20.99
CA SER A 362 -25.36 9.02 -21.11
C SER A 362 -26.25 7.82 -20.79
N ASP A 363 -27.01 7.32 -21.76
CA ASP A 363 -27.91 6.15 -21.72
C ASP A 363 -27.29 4.93 -22.41
N GLY A 364 -25.96 4.92 -22.61
CA GLY A 364 -25.24 3.79 -23.18
C GLY A 364 -25.09 2.61 -22.22
N GLU A 365 -24.61 1.50 -22.77
CA GLU A 365 -24.30 0.29 -22.01
C GLU A 365 -23.29 0.59 -20.89
N PRO A 366 -23.55 0.09 -19.67
CA PRO A 366 -22.59 0.15 -18.58
C PRO A 366 -21.30 -0.63 -18.88
N PHE A 367 -20.19 -0.20 -18.29
CA PHE A 367 -18.91 -0.89 -18.34
C PHE A 367 -18.24 -0.91 -16.96
N LEU A 368 -17.44 -1.95 -16.69
CA LEU A 368 -16.63 -2.04 -15.48
C LEU A 368 -15.52 -1.00 -15.52
N VAL A 369 -15.44 -0.18 -14.46
CA VAL A 369 -14.37 0.81 -14.30
C VAL A 369 -13.29 0.25 -13.38
N GLY A 370 -13.68 -0.29 -12.22
CA GLY A 370 -12.72 -0.75 -11.22
C GLY A 370 -11.95 0.40 -10.56
N ALA A 371 -10.80 0.09 -9.97
CA ALA A 371 -9.93 1.12 -9.36
C ALA A 371 -9.14 1.94 -10.39
N VAL A 372 -8.71 1.36 -11.51
CA VAL A 372 -7.99 2.10 -12.56
C VAL A 372 -8.36 1.52 -13.93
N GLY A 373 -8.65 2.39 -14.89
CA GLY A 373 -8.88 1.97 -16.27
C GLY A 373 -8.64 3.09 -17.28
N THR A 374 -8.33 2.71 -18.51
CA THR A 374 -8.27 3.61 -19.67
C THR A 374 -9.24 3.11 -20.73
N PHE A 375 -10.06 4.01 -21.27
CA PHE A 375 -11.22 3.69 -22.07
C PHE A 375 -11.30 4.61 -23.30
N ALA A 376 -11.92 4.10 -24.37
CA ALA A 376 -12.35 4.91 -25.49
C ALA A 376 -13.87 5.08 -25.44
N ALA A 377 -14.35 6.32 -25.52
CA ALA A 377 -15.76 6.63 -25.52
C ALA A 377 -16.45 6.02 -26.75
N GLN A 378 -17.40 5.11 -26.55
CA GLN A 378 -18.11 4.47 -27.67
C GLN A 378 -19.12 5.40 -28.34
N ARG A 379 -19.50 6.49 -27.67
CA ARG A 379 -20.51 7.44 -28.11
C ARG A 379 -20.27 8.81 -27.48
N ASP A 380 -20.91 9.82 -28.06
CA ASP A 380 -20.96 11.14 -27.45
C ASP A 380 -21.83 11.10 -26.19
N GLY A 381 -21.43 11.82 -25.14
CA GLY A 381 -22.30 11.98 -23.97
C GLY A 381 -21.58 12.31 -22.68
N THR A 382 -22.37 12.40 -21.61
CA THR A 382 -21.84 12.68 -20.26
C THR A 382 -21.47 11.38 -19.57
N LEU A 383 -20.25 11.31 -19.06
CA LEU A 383 -19.78 10.18 -18.26
C LEU A 383 -20.46 10.17 -16.89
N GLN A 384 -20.94 9.00 -16.47
CA GLN A 384 -21.67 8.80 -15.22
C GLN A 384 -21.15 7.54 -14.53
N PHE A 385 -21.27 7.50 -13.21
CA PHE A 385 -20.82 6.37 -12.40
C PHE A 385 -21.87 5.94 -11.38
N ARG A 386 -21.84 4.67 -11.00
CA ARG A 386 -22.51 4.15 -9.81
C ARG A 386 -21.78 2.91 -9.30
N VAL A 387 -22.20 2.42 -8.15
CA VAL A 387 -21.83 1.11 -7.63
C VAL A 387 -22.63 0.02 -8.35
N ASN A 388 -21.96 -1.09 -8.68
CA ASN A 388 -22.58 -2.29 -9.22
C ASN A 388 -23.31 -3.05 -8.10
N GLU A 389 -24.54 -2.64 -7.85
CA GLU A 389 -25.42 -3.19 -6.84
C GLU A 389 -26.82 -3.44 -7.42
N ASN A 390 -27.59 -4.31 -6.75
CA ASN A 390 -28.98 -4.58 -7.05
C ASN A 390 -29.78 -3.28 -7.10
N SER A 391 -30.27 -2.96 -8.29
CA SER A 391 -31.02 -1.74 -8.57
C SER A 391 -32.34 -1.67 -7.78
N GLY A 392 -32.84 -2.79 -7.27
CA GLY A 392 -34.00 -2.86 -6.38
C GLY A 392 -33.70 -2.54 -4.90
N ALA A 393 -32.43 -2.44 -4.50
CA ALA A 393 -32.00 -2.34 -3.11
C ALA A 393 -31.16 -1.10 -2.77
N LEU A 394 -30.91 -0.19 -3.72
CA LEU A 394 -30.09 1.00 -3.48
C LEU A 394 -30.61 1.87 -2.33
N GLY A 395 -29.71 2.33 -1.46
CA GLY A 395 -29.96 3.42 -0.51
C GLY A 395 -29.51 3.17 0.93
N ASP A 396 -29.17 1.94 1.31
CA ASP A 396 -28.72 1.55 2.65
C ASP A 396 -27.21 1.27 2.74
N GLU A 397 -26.51 1.37 1.60
CA GLU A 397 -25.06 1.29 1.52
C GLU A 397 -24.41 2.50 2.19
N THR A 398 -23.17 2.33 2.65
CA THR A 398 -22.41 3.44 3.26
C THR A 398 -21.06 3.60 2.60
N GLY A 399 -20.43 4.76 2.77
CA GLY A 399 -19.16 5.10 2.12
C GLY A 399 -19.33 5.68 0.71
N ALA A 400 -18.20 5.90 0.05
CA ALA A 400 -18.14 6.50 -1.28
C ALA A 400 -16.80 6.17 -1.95
N PHE A 401 -16.79 6.21 -3.28
CA PHE A 401 -15.55 6.24 -4.05
C PHE A 401 -15.24 7.67 -4.49
N SER A 402 -13.99 8.10 -4.32
CA SER A 402 -13.47 9.30 -4.96
C SER A 402 -12.89 8.92 -6.31
N VAL A 403 -13.38 9.55 -7.37
CA VAL A 403 -13.12 9.21 -8.77
C VAL A 403 -12.46 10.40 -9.46
N GLU A 404 -11.23 10.20 -9.91
CA GLU A 404 -10.46 11.11 -10.75
C GLU A 404 -10.56 10.68 -12.22
N ILE A 405 -10.85 11.63 -13.09
CA ILE A 405 -11.07 11.44 -14.53
C ILE A 405 -10.10 12.33 -15.27
N VAL A 406 -9.37 11.76 -16.23
CA VAL A 406 -8.49 12.52 -17.14
C VAL A 406 -8.93 12.23 -18.57
N VAL A 407 -9.21 13.28 -19.34
CA VAL A 407 -9.62 13.18 -20.74
C VAL A 407 -8.49 13.64 -21.63
N TYR A 408 -8.14 12.83 -22.61
CA TYR A 408 -7.05 13.11 -23.54
C TYR A 408 -7.56 13.84 -24.79
N GLU A 409 -6.72 14.69 -25.36
CA GLU A 409 -6.93 15.24 -26.71
C GLU A 409 -6.95 14.09 -27.72
N GLN A 410 -7.77 14.24 -28.76
CA GLN A 410 -7.91 13.26 -29.83
C GLN A 410 -6.77 13.32 -30.84
#